data_AF-A0A947A6R4-F1
#
_entry.id   AF-A0A947A6R4-F1
#
_cell.length_a   1.000
_cell.length_b   1.000
_cell.length_c   1.000
_cell.angle_alpha   90.00
_cell.angle_beta   90.00
_cell.angle_gamma   90.00
#
_symmetry.space_group_name_H-M   'P 1'
#
loop_
_entity.id
_entity.type
_entity.pdbx_description
1 polymer ?
#
loop_
_entity_poly.entity_id
_entity_poly.type
_entity_poly.pdbx_seq_one_letter_code
_entity_poly.pdbx_strand_id
1 'polypeptide(L)'
;LIVDVYHEISFPNELMASLYEAMRSDAKLYLIEYRAEDGTVPIKEIHKMSEKQAVKEMKAAGFRLQENIRNLPWQHCMVFVKE
;
A
#
# COMPACT_ATOMS: atom_id res chain seq x y z
N LEU A 1 -2.61 -8.72 -3.69
CA LEU A 1 -3.46 -8.15 -2.62
C LEU A 1 -2.63 -8.18 -1.35
N ILE A 2 -2.40 -7.03 -0.72
CA ILE A 2 -1.68 -6.87 0.54
C ILE A 2 -2.62 -6.11 1.49
N VAL A 3 -2.92 -6.68 2.65
CA VAL A 3 -3.93 -6.16 3.58
C VAL A 3 -3.32 -6.11 4.97
N ASP A 4 -3.20 -4.89 5.51
CA ASP A 4 -2.83 -4.61 6.90
C ASP A 4 -1.59 -5.36 7.38
N VAL A 5 -0.59 -5.46 6.50
CA VAL A 5 0.64 -6.23 6.76
C VAL A 5 1.87 -5.55 6.18
N TYR A 6 1.72 -4.62 5.24
CA TYR A 6 2.87 -3.98 4.61
C TYR A 6 3.74 -3.24 5.64
N HIS A 7 3.09 -2.62 6.63
CA HIS A 7 3.76 -1.94 7.74
C HIS A 7 4.49 -2.88 8.72
N GLU A 8 4.25 -4.20 8.65
CA GLU A 8 4.91 -5.20 9.51
C GLU A 8 6.15 -5.83 8.85
N ILE A 9 6.39 -5.57 7.57
CA ILE A 9 7.42 -6.26 6.79
C ILE A 9 8.80 -5.65 7.07
N SER A 10 9.74 -6.50 7.51
CA SER A 10 11.11 -6.06 7.86
C SER A 10 12.00 -5.78 6.65
N PHE A 11 11.66 -6.32 5.48
CA PHE A 11 12.42 -6.20 4.22
C PHE A 11 11.48 -5.81 3.06
N PRO A 12 10.87 -4.60 3.12
CA PRO A 12 9.82 -4.22 2.17
C PRO A 12 10.37 -4.06 0.75
N ASN A 13 11.60 -3.59 0.59
CA ASN A 13 12.20 -3.38 -0.73
C ASN A 13 12.40 -4.71 -1.48
N GLU A 14 12.91 -5.72 -0.79
CA GLU A 14 13.16 -7.06 -1.33
C GLU A 14 11.84 -7.76 -1.71
N LEU A 15 10.84 -7.66 -0.83
CA LEU A 15 9.50 -8.16 -1.12
C LEU A 15 8.92 -7.47 -2.37
N MET A 16 8.99 -6.14 -2.42
CA MET A 16 8.40 -5.37 -3.50
C MET A 16 9.13 -5.59 -4.82
N ALA A 17 10.45 -5.76 -4.83
CA ALA A 17 11.21 -6.15 -6.02
C ALA A 17 10.79 -7.54 -6.52
N SER A 18 10.66 -8.52 -5.63
CA SER A 18 10.20 -9.86 -6.00
C SER A 18 8.76 -9.87 -6.54
N LEU A 19 7.87 -9.10 -5.90
CA LEU A 19 6.49 -8.91 -6.38
C LEU A 19 6.45 -8.23 -7.74
N TYR A 20 7.26 -7.18 -7.94
CA TYR A 20 7.36 -6.51 -9.23
C TYR A 20 7.76 -7.49 -10.33
N GLU A 21 8.82 -8.28 -10.16
CA GLU A 21 9.24 -9.27 -11.17
C GLU A 21 8.19 -10.35 -11.45
N ALA A 22 7.50 -10.84 -10.41
CA ALA A 22 6.49 -11.89 -10.55
C ALA A 22 5.16 -11.40 -11.16
N MET A 23 4.86 -10.10 -11.09
CA MET A 23 3.59 -9.54 -11.57
C MET A 23 3.55 -9.43 -13.11
N ARG A 24 2.40 -9.75 -13.71
CA ARG A 24 2.12 -9.43 -15.12
C ARG A 24 2.10 -7.91 -15.34
N SER A 25 2.33 -7.47 -16.58
CA SER A 25 2.30 -6.05 -16.95
C SER A 25 0.94 -5.38 -16.77
N ASP A 26 -0.15 -6.14 -16.88
CA ASP A 26 -1.54 -5.70 -16.71
C ASP A 26 -2.09 -5.95 -15.30
N ALA A 27 -1.29 -6.50 -14.40
CA ALA A 27 -1.72 -6.80 -13.04
C ALA A 27 -1.86 -5.53 -12.19
N LYS A 28 -2.80 -5.59 -11.24
CA LYS A 28 -3.03 -4.54 -10.25
C LYS A 28 -2.60 -5.03 -8.87
N LEU A 29 -1.83 -4.20 -8.17
CA LEU A 29 -1.51 -4.39 -6.76
C LEU A 29 -2.50 -3.60 -5.93
N TYR A 30 -3.27 -4.31 -5.11
CA TYR A 30 -4.14 -3.70 -4.10
C TYR A 30 -3.41 -3.68 -2.77
N LEU A 31 -3.21 -2.49 -2.22
CA LEU A 31 -2.63 -2.23 -0.89
C LEU A 31 -3.70 -1.59 0.01
N ILE A 32 -4.07 -2.30 1.07
CA ILE A 32 -5.10 -1.89 2.03
C ILE A 32 -4.44 -1.69 3.38
N GLU A 33 -4.46 -0.46 3.90
CA GLU A 33 -3.79 -0.08 5.15
C GLU A 33 -4.67 0.91 5.93
N TYR A 34 -4.60 0.91 7.27
CA TYR A 34 -5.33 1.89 8.08
C TYR A 34 -4.82 3.31 7.85
N ARG A 35 -5.74 4.26 7.73
CA ARG A 35 -5.41 5.66 7.45
C ARG A 35 -4.67 6.29 8.64
N ALA A 36 -3.40 6.63 8.43
CA ALA A 36 -2.63 7.39 9.41
C ALA A 36 -3.12 8.85 9.53
N GLU A 37 -3.78 9.37 8.50
CA GLU A 37 -4.36 10.71 8.49
C GLU A 37 -5.58 10.84 9.40
N ASP A 38 -6.20 9.72 9.77
CA ASP A 38 -7.43 9.68 10.56
C ASP A 38 -7.13 9.28 12.02
N GLY A 39 -7.08 10.31 12.88
CA GLY A 39 -6.89 10.15 14.32
C GLY A 39 -8.01 9.41 15.04
N THR A 40 -9.18 9.23 14.40
CA THR A 40 -10.32 8.52 15.00
C THR A 40 -10.25 7.01 14.84
N VAL A 41 -9.34 6.50 13.99
CA VAL A 41 -9.16 5.06 13.80
C VAL A 41 -8.59 4.43 15.08
N PRO A 42 -9.31 3.49 15.73
CA PRO A 42 -8.99 3.00 17.07
C PRO A 42 -7.95 1.86 17.07
N ILE A 43 -6.75 2.13 16.54
CA ILE A 43 -5.60 1.21 16.51
C ILE A 43 -4.30 1.98 16.77
N LYS A 44 -3.23 1.29 17.18
CA LYS A 44 -1.92 1.91 17.42
C LYS A 44 -1.37 2.54 16.13
N GLU A 45 -0.70 3.68 16.26
CA GLU A 45 -0.13 4.43 15.13
C GLU A 45 0.87 3.61 14.29
N ILE A 46 1.59 2.68 14.91
CA ILE A 46 2.52 1.78 14.22
C ILE A 46 1.84 0.83 13.21
N HIS A 47 0.52 0.66 13.30
CA HIS A 47 -0.29 -0.13 12.37
C HIS A 47 -1.04 0.74 11.35
N LYS A 48 -0.68 2.03 11.25
CA LYS A 48 -1.29 2.96 10.31
C LYS A 48 -0.25 3.39 9.28
N MET A 49 -0.72 3.64 8.07
CA MET A 49 0.11 4.13 6.98
C MET A 49 -0.59 5.29 6.28
N SER A 50 0.16 6.37 6.00
CA SER A 50 -0.37 7.47 5.20
C SER A 50 -0.35 7.13 3.71
N GLU A 51 -1.32 7.64 2.94
CA GLU A 51 -1.33 7.50 1.48
C GLU A 51 -0.03 8.08 0.89
N LYS A 52 0.42 9.23 1.41
CA LYS A 52 1.66 9.88 0.98
C LYS A 52 2.88 8.97 1.16
N GLN A 53 2.95 8.24 2.27
CA GLN A 53 4.04 7.29 2.52
C GLN A 53 3.93 6.10 1.57
N ALA A 54 2.75 5.49 1.46
CA ALA A 54 2.51 4.35 0.56
C ALA A 54 2.86 4.67 -0.88
N VAL A 55 2.41 5.82 -1.40
CA VAL A 55 2.72 6.28 -2.76
C VAL A 55 4.22 6.48 -2.95
N LYS A 56 4.93 7.05 -1.97
CA LYS A 56 6.38 7.25 -2.05
C LYS A 56 7.13 5.92 -2.14
N GLU A 57 6.78 4.95 -1.30
CA GLU A 57 7.43 3.65 -1.25
C GLU A 57 7.10 2.80 -2.48
N MET A 58 5.82 2.75 -2.89
CA MET A 58 5.40 2.04 -4.09
C MET A 58 6.03 2.62 -5.36
N LYS A 59 6.23 3.94 -5.42
CA LYS A 59 6.99 4.58 -6.51
C LYS A 59 8.44 4.13 -6.54
N ALA A 60 9.10 4.04 -5.39
CA ALA A 60 10.47 3.52 -5.32
C ALA A 60 10.55 2.05 -5.77
N ALA A 61 9.45 1.29 -5.60
CA ALA A 61 9.30 -0.08 -6.08
C ALA A 61 8.85 -0.21 -7.56
N GLY A 62 8.77 0.89 -8.33
CA GLY A 62 8.41 0.86 -9.76
C GLY A 62 6.90 0.83 -10.04
N PHE A 63 6.07 1.21 -9.07
CA PHE A 63 4.63 1.29 -9.23
C PHE A 63 4.13 2.73 -9.21
N ARG A 64 3.01 2.98 -9.89
CA ARG A 64 2.27 4.24 -9.80
C ARG A 64 0.88 4.01 -9.22
N LEU A 65 0.41 4.95 -8.41
CA LEU A 65 -0.97 4.94 -7.92
C LEU A 65 -1.92 5.15 -9.11
N GLN A 66 -2.82 4.21 -9.33
CA GLN A 66 -3.93 4.33 -10.28
C GLN A 66 -5.14 4.98 -9.62
N GLU A 67 -5.51 4.53 -8.42
CA GLU A 67 -6.70 4.98 -7.70
C GLU A 67 -6.58 4.70 -6.19
N ASN A 68 -7.16 5.55 -5.35
CA ASN A 68 -7.42 5.20 -3.94
C ASN A 68 -8.95 5.19 -3.71
N ILE A 69 -9.52 3.99 -3.58
CA ILE A 69 -10.97 3.79 -3.49
C ILE A 69 -11.44 4.12 -2.06
N ARG A 70 -12.44 5.00 -1.95
CA ARG A 70 -12.96 5.49 -0.65
C ARG A 70 -14.17 4.72 -0.14
N ASN A 71 -14.21 3.41 -0.37
CA ASN A 71 -15.34 2.56 0.03
C ASN A 71 -15.16 1.86 1.39
N LEU A 72 -13.99 2.01 2.02
CA LEU A 72 -13.69 1.39 3.32
C LEU A 72 -13.78 2.41 4.47
N PRO A 73 -14.29 2.00 5.64
CA PRO A 73 -14.62 2.92 6.73
C PRO A 73 -13.39 3.56 7.36
N TRP A 74 -12.26 2.85 7.44
CA TRP A 74 -11.03 3.32 8.11
C TRP A 74 -9.75 3.14 7.32
N GLN A 75 -9.80 2.40 6.22
CA GLN A 75 -8.64 2.03 5.43
C GLN A 75 -8.53 2.86 4.17
N HIS A 76 -7.32 2.99 3.68
CA HIS A 76 -7.06 3.26 2.26
C HIS A 76 -7.29 1.97 1.47
N CYS A 77 -7.77 2.09 0.24
CA CYS A 77 -7.85 0.99 -0.72
C CYS A 77 -7.11 1.42 -1.98
N MET A 78 -5.79 1.37 -1.92
CA MET A 78 -4.93 1.88 -2.98
C MET A 78 -4.69 0.82 -4.04
N VAL A 79 -4.90 1.21 -5.28
CA VAL A 79 -4.68 0.40 -6.47
C VAL A 79 -3.45 0.93 -7.18
N PHE A 80 -2.42 0.10 -7.27
CA PHE A 80 -1.16 0.38 -7.95
C PHE A 80 -1.02 -0.47 -9.21
N VAL A 81 -0.34 0.07 -10.20
CA VAL A 81 0.04 -0.61 -11.44
C VAL A 81 1.52 -0.39 -11.70
N LYS A 82 2.17 -1.29 -12.45
CA LYS A 82 3.55 -1.09 -12.89
C LYS A 82 3.66 0.22 -13.69
N GLU A 83 4.75 0.94 -13.49
CA GLU A 83 5.11 2.13 -14.28
C GLU A 83 5.56 1.75 -15.70
#